data_AF-A0A7X9JX83-F1
#
_entry.id   AF-A0A7X9JX83-F1
#
_cell.length_a   1.000
_cell.length_b   1.000
_cell.length_c   1.000
_cell.angle_alpha   90.00
_cell.angle_beta   90.00
_cell.angle_gamma   90.00
#
_symmetry.space_group_name_H-M   'P 1'
#
loop_
_entity.id
_entity.type
_entity.pdbx_description
1 polymer ?
#
loop_
_entity_poly.entity_id
_entity_poly.type
_entity_poly.pdbx_seq_one_letter_code
_entity_poly.pdbx_strand_id
1 'polypeptide(L)'
;VDKIRRIYPDAVVFNTICSSTQERQAEVVALAREMDAVFIVGGRNSANTKRLADLARRTNKPVFQIETATEMENIKLNSYDRVGVSAGASTPNWIIDRVMDRIAASRIARPKTTWFLMKLWVLAIKADIYSALGAGCLCAAVVLLQKKSVQIPDIALAAFFVYGMHVLNRLIGRVPVSIIGSFREEIYVRHSKLYRNVAILSITVALVLAFIKGLVPFIFLLLMSVAGILYNMRILPDKWRFQSLKDLPGSKNIFIAAAWGMVTAVLPVLNTEYFFYPGMAVGFGFTFGIVFIRSAISDILEMQSDKLIGRETIPVLVGKTGTKVILNIISAALFAVLVFSYFAGWTSALGLFLLTCVLYMWICLSLCDRKSGLSGAVTEGLLETVYIIAGLCVVVWSFF
;
A
#
# COMPACT_ATOMS: atom_id res chain seq x y z
N VAL A 1 1.97 -25.23 -39.54
CA VAL A 1 0.59 -25.45 -40.03
C VAL A 1 0.60 -26.24 -41.33
N ASP A 2 1.37 -25.81 -42.33
CA ASP A 2 1.41 -26.47 -43.65
C ASP A 2 1.83 -27.94 -43.60
N LYS A 3 2.76 -28.28 -42.70
CA LYS A 3 3.20 -29.66 -42.46
C LYS A 3 2.09 -30.55 -41.90
N ILE A 4 1.17 -30.00 -41.11
CA ILE A 4 0.04 -30.73 -40.52
C ILE A 4 -1.06 -30.93 -41.57
N ARG A 5 -1.36 -29.90 -42.37
CA ARG A 5 -2.34 -29.97 -43.47
C ARG A 5 -1.94 -30.95 -44.58
N ARG A 6 -0.64 -31.19 -44.78
CA ARG A 6 -0.17 -32.23 -45.71
C ARG A 6 -0.45 -33.67 -45.24
N ILE A 7 -0.51 -33.89 -43.93
CA ILE A 7 -0.72 -35.22 -43.34
C ILE A 7 -2.21 -35.44 -43.07
N TYR A 8 -2.92 -34.39 -42.68
CA TYR A 8 -4.35 -34.40 -42.38
C TYR A 8 -5.03 -33.29 -43.18
N PRO A 9 -5.53 -33.60 -44.40
CA PRO A 9 -6.14 -32.60 -45.30
C PRO A 9 -7.35 -31.90 -44.68
N ASP A 10 -8.12 -32.63 -43.87
CA ASP A 10 -9.33 -32.14 -43.21
C ASP A 10 -9.05 -31.39 -41.89
N ALA A 11 -7.78 -31.16 -41.54
CA ALA A 11 -7.41 -30.46 -40.32
C ALA A 11 -7.89 -29.01 -40.33
N VAL A 12 -8.86 -28.71 -39.48
CA VAL A 12 -9.38 -27.35 -39.29
C VAL A 12 -8.44 -26.56 -38.38
N VAL A 13 -7.94 -25.44 -38.88
CA VAL A 13 -6.98 -24.59 -38.17
C VAL A 13 -7.69 -23.32 -37.73
N PHE A 14 -7.86 -23.15 -36.43
CA PHE A 14 -8.45 -21.94 -35.85
C PHE A 14 -7.38 -21.09 -35.19
N ASN A 15 -7.41 -19.79 -35.46
CA ASN A 15 -6.60 -18.83 -34.74
C ASN A 15 -7.25 -18.54 -33.39
N THR A 16 -6.70 -19.11 -32.32
CA THR A 16 -7.21 -18.95 -30.95
C THR A 16 -6.67 -17.70 -30.25
N ILE A 17 -5.93 -16.84 -30.95
CA ILE A 17 -5.44 -15.58 -30.40
C ILE A 17 -6.64 -14.66 -30.16
N CYS A 18 -6.90 -14.35 -28.90
CA CYS A 18 -7.92 -13.37 -28.53
C CYS A 18 -7.50 -11.94 -28.93
N SER A 19 -8.49 -11.07 -29.14
CA SER A 19 -8.29 -9.64 -29.46
C SER A 19 -7.33 -8.95 -28.49
N SER A 20 -7.44 -9.24 -27.19
CA SER A 20 -6.55 -8.67 -26.17
C SER A 20 -5.08 -9.05 -26.34
N THR A 21 -4.80 -10.22 -26.92
CA THR A 21 -3.43 -10.65 -27.22
C THR A 21 -2.91 -9.94 -28.47
N GLN A 22 -3.75 -9.69 -29.47
CA GLN A 22 -3.38 -8.89 -30.65
C GLN A 22 -3.10 -7.43 -30.27
N GLU A 23 -3.94 -6.83 -29.44
CA GLU A 23 -3.74 -5.46 -28.94
C GLU A 23 -2.40 -5.34 -28.20
N ARG A 24 -2.09 -6.25 -27.26
CA ARG A 24 -0.79 -6.23 -26.57
C ARG A 24 0.40 -6.42 -27.52
N GLN A 25 0.25 -7.27 -28.53
CA GLN A 25 1.30 -7.46 -29.54
C GLN A 25 1.54 -6.17 -30.32
N ALA A 26 0.48 -5.44 -30.68
CA ALA A 26 0.57 -4.14 -31.33
C ALA A 26 1.18 -3.08 -30.40
N GLU A 27 0.74 -3.02 -29.13
CA GLU A 27 1.27 -2.11 -28.10
C GLU A 27 2.77 -2.31 -27.87
N VAL A 28 3.24 -3.56 -27.81
CA VAL A 28 4.67 -3.85 -27.63
C VAL A 28 5.51 -3.39 -28.82
N VAL A 29 4.99 -3.55 -30.05
CA VAL A 29 5.69 -3.06 -31.25
C VAL A 29 5.71 -1.53 -31.27
N ALA A 30 4.60 -0.88 -30.94
CA ALA A 30 4.52 0.58 -30.85
C ALA A 30 5.48 1.13 -29.79
N LEU A 31 5.45 0.54 -28.58
CA LEU A 31 6.37 0.87 -27.49
C LEU A 31 7.82 0.71 -27.94
N ALA A 32 8.17 -0.42 -28.55
CA ALA A 32 9.55 -0.71 -28.92
C ALA A 32 10.11 0.31 -29.93
N ARG A 33 9.29 0.81 -30.87
CA ARG A 33 9.72 1.82 -31.85
C ARG A 33 10.14 3.14 -31.21
N GLU A 34 9.54 3.49 -30.08
CA GLU A 34 9.83 4.73 -29.39
C GLU A 34 10.95 4.63 -28.34
N MET A 35 11.48 3.43 -28.08
CA MET A 35 12.45 3.18 -27.01
C MET A 35 13.84 2.85 -27.58
N ASP A 36 14.86 3.02 -26.76
CA ASP A 36 16.25 2.65 -27.08
C ASP A 36 16.54 1.20 -26.70
N ALA A 37 15.84 0.68 -25.69
CA ALA A 37 15.85 -0.73 -25.32
C ALA A 37 14.49 -1.15 -24.74
N VAL A 38 14.18 -2.44 -24.84
CA VAL A 38 12.91 -2.99 -24.33
C VAL A 38 13.17 -4.20 -23.44
N PHE A 39 12.58 -4.19 -22.26
CA PHE A 39 12.52 -5.35 -21.37
C PHE A 39 11.18 -6.05 -21.52
N ILE A 40 11.21 -7.36 -21.79
CA ILE A 40 10.04 -8.22 -21.82
C ILE A 40 10.11 -9.15 -20.62
N VAL A 41 9.27 -8.89 -19.62
CA VAL A 41 9.25 -9.59 -18.35
C VAL A 41 8.31 -10.79 -18.42
N GLY A 42 8.80 -11.96 -17.99
CA GLY A 42 7.98 -13.15 -17.82
C GLY A 42 8.73 -14.44 -18.10
N GLY A 43 8.09 -15.56 -17.79
CA GLY A 43 8.69 -16.89 -17.86
C GLY A 43 9.31 -17.21 -19.22
N ARG A 44 10.53 -17.76 -19.23
CA ARG A 44 11.23 -18.17 -20.45
C ARG A 44 10.50 -19.24 -21.22
N ASN A 45 9.65 -20.03 -20.56
CA ASN A 45 8.83 -21.07 -21.20
C ASN A 45 7.45 -20.56 -21.66
N SER A 46 7.09 -19.31 -21.38
CA SER A 46 5.82 -18.73 -21.82
C SER A 46 5.85 -18.43 -23.31
N ALA A 47 5.00 -19.11 -24.08
CA ALA A 47 4.84 -18.86 -25.51
C ALA A 47 4.46 -17.39 -25.80
N ASN A 48 3.60 -16.80 -24.97
CA ASN A 48 3.22 -15.40 -25.11
C ASN A 48 4.38 -14.44 -24.83
N THR A 49 5.16 -14.69 -23.77
CA THR A 49 6.32 -13.84 -23.43
C THR A 49 7.39 -13.91 -24.52
N LYS A 50 7.69 -15.12 -25.04
CA LYS A 50 8.58 -15.29 -26.20
C LYS A 50 8.06 -14.52 -27.41
N ARG A 51 6.77 -14.63 -27.70
CA ARG A 51 6.14 -13.94 -28.84
C ARG A 51 6.26 -12.42 -28.74
N LEU A 52 6.05 -11.84 -27.56
CA LEU A 52 6.24 -10.40 -27.34
C LEU A 52 7.70 -9.98 -27.54
N ALA A 53 8.65 -10.76 -27.02
CA ALA A 53 10.08 -10.52 -27.23
C ALA A 53 10.48 -10.59 -28.70
N ASP A 54 9.99 -11.58 -29.45
CA ASP A 54 10.26 -11.71 -30.88
C ASP A 54 9.67 -10.56 -31.70
N LEU A 55 8.48 -10.08 -31.33
CA LEU A 55 7.87 -8.92 -31.98
C LEU A 55 8.64 -7.63 -31.68
N ALA A 56 9.07 -7.42 -30.43
CA ALA A 56 9.92 -6.29 -30.08
C ALA A 56 11.25 -6.33 -30.83
N ARG A 57 11.90 -7.51 -30.97
CA ARG A 57 13.17 -7.67 -31.69
C ARG A 57 13.09 -7.26 -33.16
N ARG A 58 11.91 -7.41 -33.80
CA ARG A 58 11.68 -6.97 -35.19
C ARG A 58 11.80 -5.46 -35.39
N THR A 59 11.78 -4.67 -34.31
CA THR A 59 11.98 -3.21 -34.37
C THR A 59 13.46 -2.80 -34.41
N ASN A 60 14.39 -3.77 -34.46
CA ASN A 60 15.83 -3.55 -34.48
C ASN A 60 16.37 -2.81 -33.25
N LYS A 61 15.66 -2.92 -32.12
CA LYS A 61 16.08 -2.41 -30.81
C LYS A 61 16.63 -3.55 -29.94
N PRO A 62 17.58 -3.28 -29.04
CA PRO A 62 17.96 -4.20 -27.96
C PRO A 62 16.73 -4.67 -27.16
N VAL A 63 16.52 -5.99 -27.11
CA VAL A 63 15.43 -6.61 -26.34
C VAL A 63 15.98 -7.60 -25.33
N PHE A 64 15.64 -7.38 -24.07
CA PHE A 64 16.03 -8.23 -22.95
C PHE A 64 14.81 -8.99 -22.43
N GLN A 65 14.83 -10.32 -22.57
CA GLN A 65 13.81 -11.18 -21.95
C GLN A 65 14.32 -11.63 -20.59
N ILE A 66 13.60 -11.29 -19.52
CA ILE A 66 13.99 -11.59 -18.13
C ILE A 66 12.80 -12.16 -17.35
N GLU A 67 13.05 -13.06 -16.40
CA GLU A 67 12.04 -13.53 -15.46
C GLU A 67 12.03 -12.68 -14.20
N THR A 68 13.19 -12.15 -13.79
CA THR A 68 13.37 -11.40 -12.55
C THR A 68 14.33 -10.22 -12.71
N ALA A 69 14.26 -9.24 -11.79
CA ALA A 69 15.12 -8.05 -11.81
C ALA A 69 16.61 -8.34 -11.55
N THR A 70 16.96 -9.51 -10.97
CA THR A 70 18.35 -9.92 -10.73
C THR A 70 19.08 -10.26 -12.03
N GLU A 71 18.36 -10.69 -13.07
CA GLU A 71 18.95 -10.94 -14.39
C GLU A 71 19.45 -9.66 -15.10
N MET A 72 19.16 -8.48 -14.53
CA MET A 72 19.59 -7.19 -15.06
C MET A 72 20.99 -6.76 -14.62
N GLU A 73 21.65 -7.49 -13.72
CA GLU A 73 22.95 -7.09 -13.13
C GLU A 73 24.06 -6.85 -14.16
N ASN A 74 24.05 -7.61 -15.26
CA ASN A 74 25.06 -7.51 -16.32
C ASN A 74 24.67 -6.55 -17.46
N ILE A 75 23.51 -5.91 -17.38
CA ILE A 75 23.01 -5.04 -18.46
C ILE A 75 23.44 -3.59 -18.18
N LYS A 76 24.15 -2.97 -19.13
CA LYS A 76 24.55 -1.57 -19.07
C LYS A 76 23.36 -0.64 -19.34
N LEU A 77 22.50 -0.47 -18.32
CA LEU A 77 21.28 0.35 -18.40
C LEU A 77 21.54 1.82 -18.73
N ASN A 78 22.71 2.33 -18.37
CA ASN A 78 23.12 3.72 -18.61
C ASN A 78 23.40 4.03 -20.10
N SER A 79 23.45 3.01 -20.95
CA SER A 79 23.64 3.18 -22.40
C SER A 79 22.35 3.47 -23.17
N TYR A 80 21.22 3.53 -22.48
CA TYR A 80 19.89 3.74 -23.07
C TYR A 80 19.21 4.92 -22.38
N ASP A 81 18.60 5.84 -23.12
CA ASP A 81 17.90 7.02 -22.58
C ASP A 81 16.41 6.78 -22.38
N ARG A 82 15.79 5.96 -23.23
CA ARG A 82 14.39 5.53 -23.14
C ARG A 82 14.31 4.00 -23.07
N VAL A 83 13.83 3.47 -21.95
CA VAL A 83 13.67 2.02 -21.77
C VAL A 83 12.19 1.72 -21.65
N GLY A 84 11.70 0.86 -22.54
CA GLY A 84 10.35 0.30 -22.47
C GLY A 84 10.34 -0.96 -21.61
N VAL A 85 9.27 -1.15 -20.84
CA VAL A 85 9.03 -2.39 -20.10
C VAL A 85 7.65 -2.90 -20.48
N SER A 86 7.57 -4.16 -20.87
CA SER A 86 6.32 -4.88 -21.10
C SER A 86 6.42 -6.29 -20.53
N ALA A 87 5.29 -6.98 -20.40
CA ALA A 87 5.25 -8.28 -19.74
C ALA A 87 4.20 -9.23 -20.32
N GLY A 88 4.42 -10.53 -20.13
CA GLY A 88 3.45 -11.56 -20.46
C GLY A 88 2.16 -11.43 -19.64
N ALA A 89 1.04 -11.89 -20.18
CA ALA A 89 -0.26 -11.89 -19.49
C ALA A 89 -0.27 -12.64 -18.15
N SER A 90 0.57 -13.67 -18.03
CA SER A 90 0.74 -14.47 -16.81
C SER A 90 1.81 -13.91 -15.86
N THR A 91 2.41 -12.76 -16.15
CA THR A 91 3.46 -12.16 -15.34
C THR A 91 2.85 -11.19 -14.33
N PRO A 92 3.01 -11.42 -13.02
CA PRO A 92 2.48 -10.53 -11.98
C PRO A 92 3.11 -9.13 -12.01
N ASN A 93 2.33 -8.10 -11.64
CA ASN A 93 2.81 -6.70 -11.60
C ASN A 93 4.01 -6.51 -10.68
N TRP A 94 4.08 -7.21 -9.54
CA TRP A 94 5.20 -7.06 -8.60
C TRP A 94 6.57 -7.42 -9.22
N ILE A 95 6.61 -8.31 -10.23
CA ILE A 95 7.84 -8.61 -10.97
C ILE A 95 8.20 -7.41 -11.87
N ILE A 96 7.20 -6.85 -12.54
CA ILE A 96 7.34 -5.67 -13.40
C ILE A 96 7.83 -4.48 -12.57
N ASP A 97 7.23 -4.25 -11.40
CA ASP A 97 7.59 -3.17 -10.48
C ASP A 97 9.05 -3.27 -10.02
N ARG A 98 9.55 -4.48 -9.75
CA ARG A 98 10.97 -4.69 -9.40
C ARG A 98 11.92 -4.36 -10.55
N VAL A 99 11.53 -4.69 -11.78
CA VAL A 99 12.29 -4.33 -12.99
C VAL A 99 12.30 -2.81 -13.16
N MET A 100 11.14 -2.17 -13.02
CA MET A 100 11.01 -0.70 -13.06
C MET A 100 11.85 -0.02 -11.97
N ASP A 101 11.84 -0.54 -10.74
CA ASP A 101 12.67 -0.05 -9.61
C ASP A 101 14.16 -0.10 -9.95
N ARG A 102 14.61 -1.21 -10.55
CA ARG A 102 16.01 -1.39 -10.93
C ARG A 102 16.43 -0.41 -12.03
N ILE A 103 15.58 -0.23 -13.04
CA ILE A 103 15.80 0.74 -14.12
C ILE A 103 15.84 2.16 -13.54
N ALA A 104 14.86 2.54 -12.73
CA ALA A 104 14.80 3.85 -12.10
C ALA A 104 16.03 4.11 -11.22
N ALA A 105 16.50 3.13 -10.45
CA ALA A 105 17.70 3.26 -9.63
C ALA A 105 18.98 3.48 -10.44
N SER A 106 19.08 2.91 -11.65
CA SER A 106 20.27 3.01 -12.51
C SER A 106 20.41 4.35 -13.25
N ARG A 107 19.29 4.95 -13.66
CA ARG A 107 19.26 6.12 -14.57
C ARG A 107 19.42 7.47 -13.90
N ILE A 108 19.46 7.51 -12.57
CA ILE A 108 19.40 8.77 -11.86
C ILE A 108 20.80 9.40 -11.72
N ALA A 109 21.18 10.22 -12.71
CA ALA A 109 22.11 11.33 -12.54
C ALA A 109 21.35 12.55 -12.00
N ARG A 110 20.86 12.48 -10.76
CA ARG A 110 20.21 13.62 -10.08
C ARG A 110 21.23 14.34 -9.21
N PRO A 111 21.04 15.65 -8.91
CA PRO A 111 21.87 16.34 -7.94
C PRO A 111 21.90 15.52 -6.65
N LYS A 112 23.11 15.18 -6.17
CA LYS A 112 23.37 14.15 -5.13
C LYS A 112 22.38 14.22 -3.96
N THR A 113 22.02 15.44 -3.53
CA THR A 113 21.10 15.71 -2.42
C THR A 113 19.66 15.24 -2.67
N THR A 114 19.05 15.56 -3.82
CA THR A 114 17.65 15.19 -4.09
C THR A 114 17.46 13.69 -4.23
N TRP A 115 18.43 13.00 -4.84
CA TRP A 115 18.42 11.55 -4.94
C TRP A 115 18.61 10.87 -3.59
N PHE A 116 19.52 11.41 -2.77
CA PHE A 116 19.74 10.92 -1.42
C PHE A 116 18.47 11.02 -0.57
N LEU A 117 17.76 12.16 -0.60
CA LEU A 117 16.49 12.34 0.10
C LEU A 117 15.41 11.37 -0.40
N MET A 118 15.27 11.21 -1.72
CA MET A 118 14.33 10.24 -2.30
C MET A 118 14.65 8.81 -1.87
N LYS A 119 15.94 8.44 -1.84
CA LYS A 119 16.39 7.10 -1.41
C LYS A 119 16.09 6.86 0.07
N LEU A 120 16.33 7.85 0.93
CA LEU A 120 15.99 7.80 2.35
C LEU A 120 14.48 7.67 2.55
N TRP A 121 13.68 8.43 1.81
CA TRP A 121 12.21 8.36 1.87
C TRP A 121 11.69 6.97 1.47
N VAL A 122 12.15 6.43 0.35
CA VAL A 122 11.80 5.06 -0.08
C VAL A 122 12.26 4.02 0.95
N LEU A 123 13.42 4.20 1.58
CA LEU A 123 13.89 3.31 2.64
C LEU A 123 12.98 3.38 3.89
N ALA A 124 12.58 4.58 4.30
CA ALA A 124 11.66 4.79 5.42
C ALA A 124 10.29 4.16 5.18
N ILE A 125 9.79 4.23 3.94
CA ILE A 125 8.57 3.53 3.52
C ILE A 125 8.79 2.01 3.56
N LYS A 126 9.92 1.52 3.05
CA LYS A 126 10.23 0.08 3.05
C LYS A 126 10.34 -0.52 4.45
N ALA A 127 10.79 0.29 5.42
CA ALA A 127 10.95 -0.11 6.82
C ALA A 127 9.71 0.19 7.70
N ASP A 128 8.57 0.61 7.13
CA ASP A 128 7.36 1.02 7.86
C ASP A 128 7.58 2.21 8.85
N ILE A 129 8.72 2.91 8.75
CA ILE A 129 9.04 4.11 9.55
C ILE A 129 8.16 5.29 9.14
N TYR A 130 7.89 5.44 7.84
CA TYR A 130 7.07 6.55 7.33
C TYR A 130 5.62 6.47 7.85
N SER A 131 5.06 5.25 7.91
CA SER A 131 3.76 4.99 8.55
C SER A 131 3.76 5.33 10.04
N ALA A 132 4.83 5.00 10.77
CA ALA A 132 4.97 5.33 12.18
C ALA A 132 4.97 6.84 12.44
N LEU A 133 5.74 7.59 11.65
CA LEU A 133 5.74 9.06 11.70
C LEU A 133 4.36 9.62 11.36
N GLY A 134 3.70 9.06 10.33
CA GLY A 134 2.33 9.37 9.97
C GLY A 134 1.35 9.19 11.13
N ALA A 135 1.43 8.09 11.87
CA ALA A 135 0.58 7.83 13.03
C ALA A 135 0.77 8.89 14.13
N GLY A 136 2.00 9.31 14.38
CA GLY A 136 2.30 10.41 15.30
C GLY A 136 1.70 11.74 14.84
N CYS A 137 1.87 12.10 13.56
CA CYS A 137 1.27 13.30 12.97
C CYS A 137 -0.26 13.29 13.05
N LEU A 138 -0.88 12.15 12.74
CA LEU A 138 -2.33 11.99 12.80
C LEU A 138 -2.85 12.06 14.25
N CYS A 139 -2.13 11.46 15.20
CA CYS A 139 -2.44 11.58 16.63
C CYS A 139 -2.44 13.05 17.08
N ALA A 140 -1.39 13.80 16.76
CA ALA A 140 -1.31 15.22 17.11
C ALA A 140 -2.48 16.02 16.51
N ALA A 141 -2.78 15.80 15.23
CA ALA A 141 -3.90 16.46 14.55
C ALA A 141 -5.24 16.15 15.21
N VAL A 142 -5.50 14.89 15.55
CA VAL A 142 -6.79 14.47 16.08
C VAL A 142 -6.95 14.86 17.55
N VAL A 143 -5.88 14.93 18.35
CA VAL A 143 -5.95 15.46 19.72
C VAL A 143 -6.29 16.96 19.70
N LEU A 144 -5.70 17.75 18.80
CA LEU A 144 -6.03 19.17 18.66
C LEU A 144 -7.42 19.41 18.05
N LEU A 145 -7.86 18.53 17.15
CA LEU A 145 -9.23 18.55 16.61
C LEU A 145 -10.26 18.46 17.74
N GLN A 146 -9.94 17.68 18.76
CA GLN A 146 -10.72 17.45 19.97
C GLN A 146 -10.64 18.58 21.01
N LYS A 147 -9.97 19.70 20.69
CA LYS A 147 -9.71 20.83 21.61
C LYS A 147 -8.92 20.41 22.87
N LYS A 148 -8.08 19.38 22.76
CA LYS A 148 -7.20 18.91 23.84
C LYS A 148 -5.75 19.25 23.54
N SER A 149 -4.93 19.31 24.59
CA SER A 149 -3.50 19.58 24.47
C SER A 149 -2.73 18.34 24.03
N VAL A 150 -1.84 18.50 23.05
CA VAL A 150 -0.97 17.42 22.58
C VAL A 150 0.13 17.17 23.59
N GLN A 151 0.33 15.92 23.97
CA GLN A 151 1.47 15.49 24.79
C GLN A 151 2.41 14.64 23.93
N ILE A 152 3.72 14.83 24.09
CA ILE A 152 4.75 14.05 23.36
C ILE A 152 4.57 12.53 23.56
N PRO A 153 4.23 12.01 24.76
CA PRO A 153 3.95 10.59 24.95
C PRO A 153 2.85 10.03 24.04
N ASP A 154 1.82 10.82 23.68
CA ASP A 154 0.72 10.36 22.82
C ASP A 154 1.16 10.16 21.38
N ILE A 155 1.98 11.10 20.88
CA ILE A 155 2.58 11.02 19.55
C ILE A 155 3.49 9.79 19.49
N ALA A 156 4.36 9.62 20.49
CA ALA A 156 5.30 8.52 20.57
C ALA A 156 4.58 7.17 20.68
N LEU A 157 3.57 7.06 21.55
CA LEU A 157 2.77 5.86 21.72
C LEU A 157 2.12 5.44 20.40
N ALA A 158 1.47 6.37 19.68
CA ALA A 158 0.86 6.09 18.39
C ALA A 158 1.88 5.61 17.35
N ALA A 159 3.02 6.29 17.25
CA ALA A 159 4.09 5.92 16.31
C ALA A 159 4.67 4.52 16.60
N PHE A 160 5.03 4.25 17.85
CA PHE A 160 5.61 2.96 18.25
C PHE A 160 4.63 1.81 18.14
N PHE A 161 3.37 2.01 18.53
CA PHE A 161 2.34 0.98 18.40
C PHE A 161 2.09 0.61 16.94
N VAL A 162 1.89 1.61 16.07
CA VAL A 162 1.66 1.37 14.65
C VAL A 162 2.85 0.67 14.01
N TYR A 163 4.08 1.15 14.25
CA TYR A 163 5.30 0.51 13.75
C TYR A 163 5.37 -0.96 14.19
N GLY A 164 5.24 -1.20 15.50
CA GLY A 164 5.38 -2.52 16.10
C GLY A 164 4.35 -3.50 15.55
N MET A 165 3.07 -3.09 15.50
CA MET A 165 1.99 -3.92 15.00
C MET A 165 2.09 -4.19 13.49
N HIS A 166 2.46 -3.19 12.68
CA HIS A 166 2.63 -3.36 11.24
C HIS A 166 3.75 -4.35 10.91
N VAL A 167 4.92 -4.19 11.54
CA VAL A 167 6.07 -5.08 11.34
C VAL A 167 5.75 -6.49 11.84
N LEU A 168 5.14 -6.63 13.02
CA LEU A 168 4.82 -7.94 13.59
C LEU A 168 3.77 -8.68 12.75
N ASN A 169 2.70 -8.01 12.32
CA ASN A 169 1.67 -8.60 11.47
C ASN A 169 2.23 -9.05 10.11
N ARG A 170 3.18 -8.30 9.54
CA ARG A 170 3.88 -8.70 8.31
C ARG A 170 4.74 -9.94 8.53
N LEU A 171 5.42 -10.03 9.68
CA LEU A 171 6.26 -11.18 10.02
C LEU A 171 5.46 -12.44 10.37
N ILE A 172 4.26 -12.31 10.91
CA ILE A 172 3.37 -13.45 11.26
C ILE A 172 2.57 -13.92 10.04
N GLY A 173 2.03 -12.98 9.24
CA GLY A 173 1.13 -13.27 8.12
C GLY A 173 1.77 -13.85 6.86
N ARG A 174 2.93 -14.52 6.98
CA ARG A 174 3.77 -14.99 5.87
C ARG A 174 3.03 -15.96 4.95
N VAL A 175 2.96 -15.60 3.68
CA VAL A 175 2.69 -16.52 2.56
C VAL A 175 4.04 -17.16 2.15
N PRO A 176 4.09 -18.42 1.71
CA PRO A 176 5.33 -19.09 1.30
C PRO A 176 6.14 -18.29 0.26
N VAL A 177 7.47 -18.42 0.36
CA VAL A 177 8.53 -17.66 -0.34
C VAL A 177 8.41 -17.68 -1.87
N SER A 178 7.63 -18.59 -2.46
CA SER A 178 7.43 -18.68 -3.91
C SER A 178 6.56 -17.56 -4.51
N ILE A 179 5.88 -16.75 -3.68
CA ILE A 179 5.04 -15.63 -4.11
C ILE A 179 5.39 -14.39 -3.28
N ILE A 180 6.56 -13.78 -3.55
CA ILE A 180 7.01 -12.57 -2.85
C ILE A 180 6.24 -11.37 -3.42
N GLY A 181 5.11 -11.03 -2.79
CA GLY A 181 4.10 -10.13 -3.36
C GLY A 181 4.40 -8.63 -3.21
N SER A 182 5.21 -8.21 -2.23
CA SER A 182 5.44 -6.78 -1.97
C SER A 182 6.92 -6.38 -1.98
N PHE A 183 7.18 -5.13 -2.38
CA PHE A 183 8.53 -4.51 -2.40
C PHE A 183 9.19 -4.42 -1.00
N ARG A 184 8.40 -4.59 0.07
CA ARG A 184 8.86 -4.54 1.47
C ARG A 184 9.43 -5.89 1.93
N GLU A 185 8.85 -7.01 1.50
CA GLU A 185 9.12 -8.35 2.05
C GLU A 185 10.57 -8.81 1.95
N GLU A 186 11.32 -8.40 0.91
CA GLU A 186 12.71 -8.84 0.72
C GLU A 186 13.65 -8.41 1.85
N ILE A 187 13.50 -7.17 2.36
CA ILE A 187 14.32 -6.64 3.44
C ILE A 187 13.96 -7.29 4.78
N TYR A 188 12.65 -7.48 5.03
CA TYR A 188 12.17 -8.13 6.25
C TYR A 188 12.60 -9.60 6.32
N VAL A 189 12.63 -10.31 5.20
CA VAL A 189 13.09 -11.71 5.17
C VAL A 189 14.59 -11.78 5.49
N ARG A 190 15.40 -10.93 4.86
CA ARG A 190 16.86 -10.91 5.07
C ARG A 190 17.25 -10.62 6.51
N HIS A 191 16.53 -9.73 7.20
CA HIS A 191 16.84 -9.31 8.57
C HIS A 191 15.70 -9.60 9.58
N SER A 192 14.98 -10.71 9.39
CA SER A 192 13.74 -10.99 10.14
C SER A 192 13.89 -11.01 11.66
N LYS A 193 15.01 -11.51 12.19
CA LYS A 193 15.28 -11.50 13.65
C LYS A 193 15.38 -10.07 14.20
N LEU A 194 16.10 -9.20 13.48
CA LEU A 194 16.27 -7.79 13.88
C LEU A 194 14.92 -7.08 13.87
N TYR A 195 14.18 -7.14 12.76
CA TYR A 195 12.88 -6.49 12.65
C TYR A 195 11.87 -6.99 13.69
N ARG A 196 11.88 -8.30 13.99
CA ARG A 196 11.04 -8.85 15.07
C ARG A 196 11.39 -8.25 16.43
N ASN A 197 12.68 -8.20 16.77
CA ASN A 197 13.11 -7.66 18.05
C ASN A 197 12.78 -6.17 18.18
N VAL A 198 12.99 -5.38 17.11
CA VAL A 198 12.65 -3.96 17.08
C VAL A 198 11.13 -3.74 17.17
N ALA A 199 10.32 -4.59 16.53
CA ALA A 199 8.86 -4.53 16.62
C ALA A 199 8.36 -4.83 18.03
N ILE A 200 8.86 -5.89 18.66
CA ILE A 200 8.53 -6.24 20.05
C ILE A 200 8.93 -5.10 20.99
N LEU A 201 10.15 -4.57 20.85
CA LEU A 201 10.61 -3.42 21.63
C LEU A 201 9.69 -2.21 21.45
N SER A 202 9.24 -1.92 20.22
CA SER A 202 8.34 -0.80 19.95
C SER A 202 6.98 -0.99 20.61
N ILE A 203 6.37 -2.18 20.55
CA ILE A 203 5.12 -2.49 21.25
C ILE A 203 5.32 -2.35 22.76
N THR A 204 6.42 -2.87 23.31
CA THR A 204 6.74 -2.73 24.74
C THR A 204 6.86 -1.27 25.15
N VAL A 205 7.56 -0.44 24.37
CA VAL A 205 7.66 1.01 24.64
C VAL A 205 6.28 1.66 24.61
N ALA A 206 5.44 1.35 23.61
CA ALA A 206 4.08 1.88 23.56
C ALA A 206 3.22 1.47 24.76
N LEU A 207 3.35 0.22 25.23
CA LEU A 207 2.68 -0.28 26.44
C LEU A 207 3.19 0.41 27.71
N VAL A 208 4.49 0.64 27.85
CA VAL A 208 5.06 1.39 28.97
C VAL A 208 4.55 2.83 28.98
N LEU A 209 4.52 3.50 27.83
CA LEU A 209 3.94 4.84 27.71
C LEU A 209 2.45 4.85 28.09
N ALA A 210 1.68 3.85 27.64
CA ALA A 210 0.27 3.70 28.01
C ALA A 210 0.09 3.49 29.51
N PHE A 211 0.95 2.69 30.14
CA PHE A 211 0.94 2.43 31.59
C PHE A 211 1.25 3.69 32.40
N ILE A 212 2.21 4.51 31.95
CA ILE A 212 2.51 5.80 32.58
C ILE A 212 1.28 6.73 32.54
N LYS A 213 0.44 6.67 31.49
CA LYS A 213 -0.82 7.44 31.43
C LYS A 213 -1.91 6.91 32.36
N GLY A 214 -1.90 5.61 32.65
CA GLY A 214 -2.83 4.96 33.56
C GLY A 214 -3.13 3.52 33.19
N LEU A 215 -3.83 2.84 34.10
CA LEU A 215 -4.16 1.41 33.93
C LEU A 215 -5.13 1.16 32.76
N VAL A 216 -6.10 2.06 32.55
CA VAL A 216 -7.11 1.91 31.49
C VAL A 216 -6.49 1.99 30.08
N PRO A 217 -5.71 3.03 29.72
CA PRO A 217 -4.99 3.05 28.43
C PRO A 217 -4.07 1.85 28.22
N PHE A 218 -3.39 1.39 29.29
CA PHE A 218 -2.52 0.21 29.22
C PHE A 218 -3.29 -1.07 28.88
N ILE A 219 -4.35 -1.39 29.64
CA ILE A 219 -5.17 -2.59 29.38
C ILE A 219 -5.77 -2.51 27.98
N PHE A 220 -6.23 -1.32 27.58
CA PHE A 220 -6.81 -1.12 26.26
C PHE A 220 -5.79 -1.42 25.15
N LEU A 221 -4.59 -0.84 25.23
CA LEU A 221 -3.52 -1.09 24.24
C LEU A 221 -3.02 -2.53 24.25
N LEU A 222 -2.97 -3.17 25.42
CA LEU A 222 -2.60 -4.57 25.58
C LEU A 222 -3.60 -5.48 24.85
N LEU A 223 -4.90 -5.29 25.09
CA LEU A 223 -5.96 -6.04 24.40
C LEU A 223 -5.90 -5.84 22.89
N MET A 224 -5.68 -4.61 22.42
CA MET A 224 -5.50 -4.32 21.00
C MET A 224 -4.28 -5.03 20.40
N SER A 225 -3.15 -5.05 21.11
CA SER A 225 -1.92 -5.71 20.68
C SER A 225 -2.14 -7.22 20.56
N VAL A 226 -2.79 -7.84 21.54
CA VAL A 226 -3.16 -9.25 21.52
C VAL A 226 -4.13 -9.54 20.37
N ALA A 227 -5.19 -8.74 20.21
CA ALA A 227 -6.16 -8.91 19.13
C ALA A 227 -5.50 -8.83 17.75
N GLY A 228 -4.56 -7.91 17.54
CA GLY A 228 -3.83 -7.80 16.28
C GLY A 228 -2.92 -8.99 15.98
N ILE A 229 -2.32 -9.62 17.00
CA ILE A 229 -1.56 -10.87 16.84
C ILE A 229 -2.51 -12.03 16.51
N LEU A 230 -3.59 -12.17 17.29
CA LEU A 230 -4.60 -13.21 17.12
C LEU A 230 -5.30 -13.14 15.75
N TYR A 231 -5.44 -11.96 15.16
CA TYR A 231 -6.03 -11.76 13.84
C TYR A 231 -5.37 -12.61 12.73
N ASN A 232 -4.06 -12.84 12.84
CA ASN A 232 -3.30 -13.66 11.88
C ASN A 232 -3.23 -15.15 12.26
N MET A 233 -3.70 -15.53 13.45
CA MET A 233 -3.66 -16.91 13.93
C MET A 233 -4.86 -17.72 13.40
N ARG A 234 -4.63 -18.99 13.10
CA ARG A 234 -5.69 -19.95 12.78
C ARG A 234 -6.33 -20.41 14.09
N ILE A 235 -7.42 -19.77 14.47
CA ILE A 235 -8.14 -20.05 15.72
C ILE A 235 -9.32 -20.99 15.47
N LEU A 236 -9.86 -20.99 14.24
CA LEU A 236 -11.04 -21.79 13.88
C LEU A 236 -10.65 -23.17 13.30
N PRO A 237 -11.48 -24.21 13.52
CA PRO A 237 -11.18 -25.58 13.10
C PRO A 237 -11.05 -25.74 11.58
N ASP A 238 -10.20 -26.68 11.13
CA ASP A 238 -9.81 -26.86 9.73
C ASP A 238 -10.98 -27.07 8.75
N LYS A 239 -12.13 -27.51 9.26
CA LYS A 239 -13.36 -27.77 8.47
C LYS A 239 -14.12 -26.51 8.08
N TRP A 240 -13.80 -25.35 8.64
CA TRP A 240 -14.50 -24.10 8.37
C TRP A 240 -13.83 -23.32 7.22
N ARG A 241 -14.66 -22.66 6.40
CA ARG A 241 -14.20 -21.86 5.24
C ARG A 241 -13.25 -20.72 5.65
N PHE A 242 -13.41 -20.18 6.85
CA PHE A 242 -12.58 -19.12 7.42
C PHE A 242 -11.86 -19.67 8.64
N GLN A 243 -10.52 -19.73 8.60
CA GLN A 243 -9.70 -20.32 9.66
C GLN A 243 -9.11 -19.24 10.59
N SER A 244 -9.02 -18.01 10.10
CA SER A 244 -8.55 -16.83 10.80
C SER A 244 -9.49 -15.64 10.56
N LEU A 245 -9.45 -14.63 11.44
CA LEU A 245 -10.18 -13.37 11.23
C LEU A 245 -9.70 -12.62 9.98
N LYS A 246 -8.47 -12.89 9.54
CA LYS A 246 -7.91 -12.38 8.28
C LYS A 246 -8.59 -12.94 7.04
N ASP A 247 -9.21 -14.11 7.13
CA ASP A 247 -9.89 -14.71 5.98
C ASP A 247 -11.26 -14.06 5.72
N LEU A 248 -11.78 -13.28 6.68
CA LEU A 248 -13.01 -12.51 6.50
C LEU A 248 -12.81 -11.38 5.48
N PRO A 249 -13.70 -11.26 4.48
CA PRO A 249 -13.51 -10.25 3.45
C PRO A 249 -13.56 -8.83 3.98
N GLY A 250 -12.58 -8.01 3.58
CA GLY A 250 -12.48 -6.60 3.99
C GLY A 250 -12.15 -6.36 5.47
N SER A 251 -12.00 -7.42 6.28
CA SER A 251 -11.72 -7.31 7.71
C SER A 251 -10.41 -6.57 7.98
N LYS A 252 -9.37 -6.80 7.16
CA LYS A 252 -8.08 -6.08 7.20
C LYS A 252 -8.29 -4.56 7.29
N ASN A 253 -9.08 -3.99 6.38
CA ASN A 253 -9.25 -2.54 6.30
C ASN A 253 -9.99 -1.99 7.51
N ILE A 254 -11.02 -2.71 7.96
CA ILE A 254 -11.82 -2.32 9.13
C ILE A 254 -10.97 -2.38 10.41
N PHE A 255 -10.27 -3.49 10.65
CA PHE A 255 -9.46 -3.66 11.86
C PHE A 255 -8.26 -2.71 11.90
N ILE A 256 -7.58 -2.47 10.77
CA ILE A 256 -6.48 -1.49 10.71
C ILE A 256 -7.02 -0.08 10.99
N ALA A 257 -8.11 0.33 10.34
CA ALA A 257 -8.72 1.64 10.54
C ALA A 257 -9.21 1.85 11.98
N ALA A 258 -9.86 0.84 12.56
CA ALA A 258 -10.29 0.87 13.96
C ALA A 258 -9.10 0.98 14.90
N ALA A 259 -8.03 0.20 14.68
CA ALA A 259 -6.85 0.25 15.53
C ALA A 259 -6.18 1.63 15.52
N TRP A 260 -6.04 2.24 14.34
CA TRP A 260 -5.53 3.60 14.21
C TRP A 260 -6.46 4.62 14.87
N GLY A 261 -7.77 4.51 14.66
CA GLY A 261 -8.75 5.40 15.27
C GLY A 261 -8.70 5.35 16.80
N MET A 262 -8.63 4.16 17.38
CA MET A 262 -8.53 4.02 18.84
C MET A 262 -7.23 4.63 19.39
N VAL A 263 -6.09 4.35 18.77
CA VAL A 263 -4.79 4.81 19.28
C VAL A 263 -4.56 6.30 19.07
N THR A 264 -5.08 6.88 18.00
CA THR A 264 -4.88 8.31 17.68
C THR A 264 -5.97 9.22 18.25
N ALA A 265 -7.21 8.73 18.39
CA ALA A 265 -8.34 9.56 18.80
C ALA A 265 -8.80 9.30 20.23
N VAL A 266 -8.87 8.03 20.65
CA VAL A 266 -9.52 7.61 21.91
C VAL A 266 -8.52 7.47 23.04
N LEU A 267 -7.41 6.79 22.80
CA LEU A 267 -6.38 6.48 23.80
C LEU A 267 -5.74 7.71 24.46
N PRO A 268 -5.42 8.81 23.73
CA PRO A 268 -4.84 10.00 24.34
C PRO A 268 -5.74 10.65 25.41
N VAL A 269 -7.05 10.44 25.32
CA VAL A 269 -8.09 11.15 26.09
C VAL A 269 -8.91 10.25 27.02
N LEU A 270 -8.63 8.95 27.01
CA LEU A 270 -9.34 7.88 27.74
C LEU A 270 -9.34 8.02 29.28
N ASN A 271 -8.48 8.86 29.84
CA ASN A 271 -8.37 9.09 31.29
C ASN A 271 -8.94 10.45 31.74
N THR A 272 -9.68 11.14 30.86
CA THR A 272 -10.37 12.39 31.23
C THR A 272 -11.78 12.07 31.76
N GLU A 273 -12.28 12.86 32.72
CA GLU A 273 -13.51 12.59 33.50
C GLU A 273 -14.82 12.39 32.68
N TYR A 274 -14.78 12.53 31.36
CA TYR A 274 -15.92 12.32 30.47
C TYR A 274 -15.59 11.25 29.42
N PHE A 275 -16.25 10.08 29.55
CA PHE A 275 -15.98 8.91 28.70
C PHE A 275 -16.33 9.10 27.22
N PHE A 276 -17.19 10.06 26.86
CA PHE A 276 -17.59 10.32 25.47
C PHE A 276 -17.91 11.79 25.25
N TYR A 277 -17.16 12.46 24.38
CA TYR A 277 -17.49 13.79 23.87
C TYR A 277 -17.57 13.76 22.33
N PRO A 278 -18.42 14.59 21.70
CA PRO A 278 -18.64 14.55 20.25
C PRO A 278 -17.36 14.69 19.42
N GLY A 279 -16.39 15.48 19.88
CA GLY A 279 -15.08 15.61 19.24
C GLY A 279 -14.32 14.28 19.14
N MET A 280 -14.45 13.38 20.11
CA MET A 280 -13.82 12.06 20.08
C MET A 280 -14.42 11.17 18.98
N ALA A 281 -15.75 11.19 18.85
CA ALA A 281 -16.44 10.45 17.79
C ALA A 281 -16.03 10.99 16.39
N VAL A 282 -15.92 12.31 16.24
CA VAL A 282 -15.46 12.93 15.00
C VAL A 282 -13.99 12.59 14.72
N GLY A 283 -13.12 12.67 15.74
CA GLY A 283 -11.71 12.32 15.63
C GLY A 283 -11.49 10.86 15.25
N PHE A 284 -12.22 9.94 15.90
CA PHE A 284 -12.21 8.52 15.56
C PHE A 284 -12.72 8.31 14.14
N GLY A 285 -13.86 8.90 13.78
CA GLY A 285 -14.45 8.79 12.44
C GLY A 285 -13.53 9.31 11.34
N PHE A 286 -12.84 10.43 11.59
CA PHE A 286 -11.85 10.99 10.68
C PHE A 286 -10.67 10.04 10.47
N THR A 287 -10.00 9.59 11.55
CA THR A 287 -8.89 8.65 11.43
C THR A 287 -9.34 7.36 10.76
N PHE A 288 -10.44 6.77 11.24
CA PHE A 288 -10.98 5.52 10.70
C PHE A 288 -11.21 5.68 9.20
N GLY A 289 -11.89 6.74 8.78
CA GLY A 289 -12.22 7.00 7.38
C GLY A 289 -10.98 7.18 6.51
N ILE A 290 -10.03 8.04 6.90
CA ILE A 290 -8.81 8.28 6.12
C ILE A 290 -7.96 7.00 6.01
N VAL A 291 -7.76 6.29 7.12
CA VAL A 291 -6.98 5.04 7.13
C VAL A 291 -7.67 3.95 6.32
N PHE A 292 -9.00 3.85 6.41
CA PHE A 292 -9.79 2.91 5.62
C PHE A 292 -9.69 3.20 4.12
N ILE A 293 -9.90 4.45 3.70
CA ILE A 293 -9.79 4.87 2.29
C ILE A 293 -8.37 4.57 1.78
N ARG A 294 -7.34 4.95 2.55
CA ARG A 294 -5.94 4.68 2.22
C ARG A 294 -5.70 3.18 2.03
N SER A 295 -6.14 2.35 2.98
CA SER A 295 -5.94 0.90 2.94
C SER A 295 -6.68 0.26 1.75
N ALA A 296 -7.92 0.68 1.49
CA ALA A 296 -8.71 0.17 0.38
C ALA A 296 -8.16 0.61 -1.00
N ILE A 297 -7.57 1.81 -1.12
CA ILE A 297 -6.86 2.22 -2.33
C ILE A 297 -5.63 1.35 -2.58
N SER A 298 -4.86 1.04 -1.53
CA SER A 298 -3.71 0.12 -1.63
C SER A 298 -4.17 -1.26 -2.12
N ASP A 299 -5.28 -1.79 -1.57
CA ASP A 299 -5.88 -3.05 -2.06
C ASP A 299 -6.36 -2.96 -3.53
N ILE A 300 -6.83 -1.80 -4.02
CA ILE A 300 -7.18 -1.61 -5.44
C ILE A 300 -5.93 -1.77 -6.33
N LEU A 301 -4.79 -1.25 -5.89
CA LEU A 301 -3.53 -1.33 -6.61
C LEU A 301 -2.95 -2.75 -6.59
N GLU A 302 -3.17 -3.49 -5.49
CA GLU A 302 -2.71 -4.88 -5.30
C GLU A 302 -3.71 -5.94 -5.80
N MET A 303 -4.89 -5.53 -6.31
CA MET A 303 -6.02 -6.42 -6.64
C MET A 303 -5.64 -7.62 -7.54
N GLN A 304 -4.71 -7.45 -8.49
CA GLN A 304 -4.25 -8.57 -9.33
C GLN A 304 -3.46 -9.60 -8.52
N SER A 305 -2.58 -9.15 -7.62
CA SER A 305 -1.80 -10.01 -6.75
C SER A 305 -2.70 -10.73 -5.74
N ASP A 306 -3.66 -10.00 -5.15
CA ASP A 306 -4.63 -10.58 -4.21
C ASP A 306 -5.48 -11.67 -4.86
N LYS A 307 -5.95 -11.44 -6.10
CA LYS A 307 -6.72 -12.42 -6.87
C LYS A 307 -5.91 -13.68 -7.19
N LEU A 308 -4.61 -13.54 -7.47
CA LEU A 308 -3.71 -14.68 -7.73
C LEU A 308 -3.45 -15.52 -6.48
N ILE A 309 -3.40 -14.89 -5.31
CA ILE A 309 -3.16 -15.55 -4.01
C ILE A 309 -4.46 -16.08 -3.39
N GLY A 310 -5.62 -15.69 -3.93
CA GLY A 310 -6.93 -16.07 -3.41
C GLY A 310 -7.36 -15.27 -2.17
N ARG A 311 -6.84 -14.04 -1.99
CA ARG A 311 -7.27 -13.15 -0.91
C ARG A 311 -8.58 -12.44 -1.28
N GLU A 312 -9.57 -12.51 -0.39
CA GLU A 312 -10.85 -11.83 -0.53
C GLU A 312 -10.76 -10.39 0.02
N THR A 313 -10.22 -9.44 -0.75
CA THR A 313 -10.26 -8.01 -0.42
C THR A 313 -11.51 -7.33 -0.96
N ILE A 314 -11.86 -6.13 -0.46
CA ILE A 314 -13.06 -5.38 -0.91
C ILE A 314 -13.06 -5.18 -2.44
N PRO A 315 -11.94 -4.75 -3.08
CA PRO A 315 -11.87 -4.64 -4.54
C PRO A 315 -12.04 -5.97 -5.27
N VAL A 316 -11.60 -7.08 -4.70
CA VAL A 316 -11.76 -8.42 -5.28
C VAL A 316 -13.23 -8.84 -5.27
N LEU A 317 -13.96 -8.54 -4.20
CA LEU A 317 -15.38 -8.90 -4.07
C LEU A 317 -16.32 -7.97 -4.85
N VAL A 318 -16.17 -6.66 -4.67
CA VAL A 318 -17.11 -5.65 -5.19
C VAL A 318 -16.68 -5.15 -6.58
N GLY A 319 -15.43 -5.44 -6.97
CA GLY A 319 -14.83 -4.93 -8.19
C GLY A 319 -14.26 -3.52 -8.00
N LYS A 320 -13.30 -3.15 -8.86
CA LYS A 320 -12.60 -1.85 -8.82
C LYS A 320 -13.56 -0.66 -8.80
N THR A 321 -14.54 -0.65 -9.72
CA THR A 321 -15.49 0.47 -9.87
C THR A 321 -16.40 0.60 -8.66
N GLY A 322 -16.94 -0.52 -8.16
CA GLY A 322 -17.80 -0.49 -6.97
C GLY A 322 -17.05 -0.04 -5.72
N THR A 323 -15.80 -0.50 -5.52
CA THR A 323 -14.97 0.01 -4.42
C THR A 323 -14.72 1.51 -4.55
N LYS A 324 -14.43 2.03 -5.75
CA LYS A 324 -14.26 3.49 -5.95
C LYS A 324 -15.50 4.27 -5.56
N VAL A 325 -16.70 3.79 -5.92
CA VAL A 325 -17.96 4.43 -5.53
C VAL A 325 -18.10 4.45 -4.00
N ILE A 326 -17.86 3.33 -3.34
CA ILE A 326 -17.89 3.24 -1.87
C ILE A 326 -16.90 4.25 -1.24
N LEU A 327 -15.66 4.31 -1.74
CA LEU A 327 -14.64 5.22 -1.21
C LEU A 327 -14.94 6.69 -1.47
N ASN A 328 -15.57 7.04 -2.60
CA ASN A 328 -16.06 8.39 -2.85
C ASN A 328 -17.17 8.78 -1.88
N ILE A 329 -18.12 7.88 -1.59
CA ILE A 329 -19.19 8.11 -0.61
C ILE A 329 -18.60 8.34 0.78
N ILE A 330 -17.66 7.50 1.21
CA ILE A 330 -16.99 7.66 2.51
C ILE A 330 -16.23 8.99 2.55
N SER A 331 -15.49 9.35 1.49
CA SER A 331 -14.79 10.65 1.41
C SER A 331 -15.74 11.84 1.53
N ALA A 332 -16.86 11.81 0.81
CA ALA A 332 -17.87 12.88 0.87
C ALA A 332 -18.53 12.97 2.26
N ALA A 333 -18.82 11.82 2.89
CA ALA A 333 -19.35 11.77 4.25
C ALA A 333 -18.35 12.35 5.27
N LEU A 334 -17.06 12.00 5.17
CA LEU A 334 -16.01 12.56 6.03
C LEU A 334 -15.87 14.07 5.86
N PHE A 335 -15.92 14.55 4.61
CA PHE A 335 -15.90 15.98 4.31
C PHE A 335 -17.06 16.70 5.01
N ALA A 336 -18.29 16.17 4.85
CA ALA A 336 -19.48 16.73 5.46
C ALA A 336 -19.41 16.71 7.00
N VAL A 337 -18.95 15.59 7.59
CA VAL A 337 -18.79 15.46 9.05
C VAL A 337 -17.80 16.47 9.60
N LEU A 338 -16.65 16.69 8.95
CA LEU A 338 -15.67 17.68 9.40
C LEU A 338 -16.24 19.10 9.35
N VAL A 339 -16.88 19.50 8.25
CA VAL A 339 -17.51 20.82 8.11
C VAL A 339 -18.61 21.01 9.16
N PHE A 340 -19.54 20.05 9.25
CA PHE A 340 -20.65 20.12 10.20
C PHE A 340 -20.16 20.16 11.65
N SER A 341 -19.18 19.33 12.00
CA SER A 341 -18.65 19.26 13.37
C SER A 341 -18.05 20.58 13.86
N TYR A 342 -17.46 21.36 12.95
CA TYR A 342 -16.94 22.69 13.26
C TYR A 342 -18.07 23.66 13.59
N PHE A 343 -19.10 23.74 12.73
CA PHE A 343 -20.27 24.61 12.96
C PHE A 343 -21.10 24.18 14.17
N ALA A 344 -21.16 22.88 14.46
CA ALA A 344 -21.79 22.34 15.66
C ALA A 344 -20.97 22.59 16.94
N GLY A 345 -19.76 23.15 16.84
CA GLY A 345 -18.87 23.43 17.97
C GLY A 345 -18.20 22.20 18.58
N TRP A 346 -18.32 21.03 17.94
CA TRP A 346 -17.77 19.76 18.42
C TRP A 346 -16.26 19.65 18.25
N THR A 347 -15.69 20.35 17.26
CA THR A 347 -14.27 20.32 16.91
C THR A 347 -13.66 21.72 16.87
N SER A 348 -12.33 21.81 16.85
CA SER A 348 -11.60 23.06 16.62
C SER A 348 -11.60 23.45 15.14
N ALA A 349 -11.20 24.69 14.83
CA ALA A 349 -11.07 25.17 13.44
C ALA A 349 -10.08 24.32 12.60
N LEU A 350 -9.19 23.57 13.25
CA LEU A 350 -8.32 22.58 12.61
C LEU A 350 -9.10 21.58 11.73
N GLY A 351 -10.35 21.26 12.09
CA GLY A 351 -11.21 20.38 11.29
C GLY A 351 -11.38 20.84 9.84
N LEU A 352 -11.38 22.16 9.59
CA LEU A 352 -11.45 22.72 8.24
C LEU A 352 -10.13 22.54 7.48
N PHE A 353 -8.99 22.64 8.14
CA PHE A 353 -7.68 22.37 7.53
C PHE A 353 -7.53 20.88 7.17
N LEU A 354 -8.08 19.97 7.99
CA LEU A 354 -8.07 18.54 7.74
C LEU A 354 -8.92 18.11 6.53
N LEU A 355 -9.75 18.99 5.96
CA LEU A 355 -10.39 18.76 4.66
C LEU A 355 -9.35 18.54 3.55
N THR A 356 -8.16 19.14 3.67
CA THR A 356 -7.06 18.90 2.72
C THR A 356 -6.64 17.43 2.67
N CYS A 357 -6.69 16.70 3.79
CA CYS A 357 -6.42 15.26 3.82
C CYS A 357 -7.47 14.48 3.02
N VAL A 358 -8.75 14.84 3.16
CA VAL A 358 -9.85 14.21 2.41
C VAL A 358 -9.71 14.49 0.92
N LEU A 359 -9.45 15.75 0.54
CA LEU A 359 -9.23 16.14 -0.85
C LEU A 359 -8.00 15.46 -1.45
N TYR A 360 -6.91 15.34 -0.70
CA TYR A 360 -5.72 14.62 -1.12
C TYR A 360 -6.03 13.14 -1.43
N MET A 361 -6.75 12.45 -0.55
CA MET A 361 -7.16 11.07 -0.79
C MET A 361 -8.10 10.92 -1.98
N TRP A 362 -8.96 11.90 -2.22
CA TRP A 362 -9.83 11.94 -3.39
C TRP A 362 -9.01 12.07 -4.69
N ILE A 363 -7.96 12.91 -4.69
CA ILE A 363 -7.01 13.02 -5.80
C ILE A 363 -6.32 11.68 -6.03
N CYS A 364 -5.80 11.04 -4.97
CA CYS A 364 -5.18 9.71 -5.07
C CYS A 364 -6.14 8.68 -5.69
N LEU A 365 -7.38 8.62 -5.22
CA LEU A 365 -8.41 7.71 -5.73
C LEU A 365 -8.72 7.91 -7.22
N SER A 366 -8.71 9.18 -7.66
CA SER A 366 -8.91 9.57 -9.06
C SER A 366 -7.71 9.16 -9.93
N LEU A 367 -6.49 9.24 -9.39
CA LEU A 367 -5.27 8.84 -10.07
C LEU A 367 -5.08 7.31 -10.16
N CYS A 368 -5.76 6.52 -9.32
CA CYS A 368 -5.68 5.04 -9.33
C CYS A 368 -6.11 4.35 -10.63
N ASP A 369 -6.75 5.06 -11.58
CA ASP A 369 -7.04 4.49 -12.91
C ASP A 369 -5.93 4.72 -13.93
N ARG A 370 -5.07 5.72 -13.71
CA ARG A 370 -3.93 5.93 -14.58
C ARG A 370 -2.91 4.84 -14.28
N LYS A 371 -2.46 4.10 -15.30
CA LYS A 371 -1.30 3.21 -15.22
C LYS A 371 -0.07 4.06 -14.92
N SER A 372 0.10 4.48 -13.68
CA SER A 372 1.29 5.19 -13.25
C SER A 372 2.44 4.20 -13.28
N GLY A 373 3.44 4.41 -14.13
CA GLY A 373 4.69 3.63 -14.12
C GLY A 373 5.55 3.88 -12.87
N LEU A 374 4.91 4.16 -11.73
CA LEU A 374 5.53 4.40 -10.44
C LEU A 374 5.73 3.07 -9.73
N SER A 375 6.88 2.94 -9.07
CA SER A 375 7.17 1.85 -8.13
C SER A 375 6.05 1.69 -7.11
N GLY A 376 5.73 0.44 -6.73
CA GLY A 376 4.84 0.16 -5.61
C GLY A 376 5.26 0.88 -4.31
N ALA A 377 6.57 1.05 -4.07
CA ALA A 377 7.06 1.79 -2.91
C ALA A 377 6.69 3.27 -2.94
N VAL A 378 6.79 3.89 -4.13
CA VAL A 378 6.45 5.30 -4.31
C VAL A 378 4.94 5.50 -4.18
N THR A 379 4.15 4.62 -4.77
CA THR A 379 2.69 4.70 -4.71
C THR A 379 2.19 4.54 -3.26
N GLU A 380 2.72 3.57 -2.52
CA GLU A 380 2.41 3.40 -1.09
C GLU A 380 2.86 4.62 -0.27
N GLY A 381 4.04 5.17 -0.58
CA GLY A 381 4.53 6.40 0.02
C GLY A 381 3.59 7.59 -0.17
N LEU A 382 3.09 7.79 -1.38
CA LEU A 382 2.10 8.84 -1.69
C LEU A 382 0.83 8.64 -0.86
N LEU A 383 0.31 7.42 -0.78
CA LEU A 383 -0.87 7.12 0.03
C LEU A 383 -0.64 7.39 1.54
N GLU A 384 0.55 7.11 2.07
CA GLU A 384 0.92 7.41 3.46
C GLU A 384 1.14 8.90 3.72
N THR A 385 1.48 9.69 2.69
CA THR A 385 1.70 11.13 2.83
C THR A 385 0.48 11.86 3.39
N VAL A 386 -0.74 11.34 3.24
CA VAL A 386 -1.94 11.90 3.87
C VAL A 386 -1.79 12.09 5.39
N TYR A 387 -1.12 11.17 6.06
CA TYR A 387 -0.92 11.24 7.51
C TYR A 387 0.06 12.35 7.89
N ILE A 388 1.07 12.58 7.04
CA ILE A 388 2.02 13.69 7.20
C ILE A 388 1.33 15.02 6.88
N ILE A 389 0.45 15.06 5.88
CA ILE A 389 -0.39 16.25 5.57
C ILE A 389 -1.24 16.63 6.78
N ALA A 390 -1.80 15.67 7.52
CA ALA A 390 -2.52 15.96 8.76
C ALA A 390 -1.63 16.67 9.80
N GLY A 391 -0.37 16.26 9.95
CA GLY A 391 0.61 16.94 10.80
C GLY A 391 1.00 18.33 10.28
N LEU A 392 1.15 18.50 8.97
CA LEU A 392 1.38 19.82 8.36
C LEU A 392 0.20 20.76 8.57
N CYS A 393 -1.04 20.25 8.53
CA CYS A 393 -2.24 21.03 8.84
C CYS A 393 -2.19 21.59 10.26
N VAL A 394 -1.68 20.84 11.23
CA VAL A 394 -1.48 21.32 12.60
C VAL A 394 -0.51 22.50 12.63
N VAL A 395 0.63 22.37 11.95
CA VAL A 395 1.65 23.43 11.90
C VAL A 395 1.08 24.68 11.24
N VAL A 396 0.42 24.54 10.09
CA VAL A 396 -0.20 25.67 9.38
C VAL A 396 -1.28 26.32 10.24
N TRP A 397 -2.16 25.51 10.85
CA TRP A 397 -3.22 25.99 11.72
C TRP A 397 -2.69 26.75 12.93
N SER A 398 -1.52 26.37 13.49
CA SER A 398 -0.94 27.06 14.65
C SER A 398 -0.51 28.52 14.39
N PHE A 399 -0.47 28.95 13.13
CA PHE A 399 -0.20 30.35 12.75
C PHE A 399 -1.48 31.21 12.66
N PHE A 400 -2.67 30.62 12.81
CA PHE A 400 -3.98 31.28 12.77
C PHE A 400 -4.70 31.11 14.10
#